data_AF-A0A6J1EYS5-F1
#
_entry.id   AF-A0A6J1EYS5-F1
#
_cell.length_a   1.000
_cell.length_b   1.000
_cell.length_c   1.000
_cell.angle_alpha   90.00
_cell.angle_beta   90.00
_cell.angle_gamma   90.00
#
_symmetry.space_group_name_H-M   'P 1'
#
loop_
_entity.id
_entity.type
_entity.pdbx_description
1 polymer ?
#
loop_
_entity_poly.entity_id
_entity_poly.type
_entity_poly.pdbx_seq_one_letter_code
_entity_poly.pdbx_strand_id
1 'polypeptide(L)'
;MGKPPNYEAVNKGRTVSYEEALKLGRFNSFLKNPLPEEFQYFKPQEETSESTHNDFKTCFPRGFAWEVIEVYSPPPLIAYKFRHWGFFEGPYKSHSPTGEMVEFFGMGILKVDSSWKAEEGHVFFDPAELFGGLLKGKKTGDSSASACPLFDQLK
;
A
#
# COMPACT_ATOMS: atom_id res chain seq x y z
N MET A 1 -10.95 -8.78 -25.90
CA MET A 1 -10.05 -7.60 -25.90
C MET A 1 -8.66 -8.07 -25.53
N GLY A 2 -7.63 -7.76 -26.32
CA GLY A 2 -6.24 -8.15 -26.02
C GLY A 2 -5.64 -7.34 -24.87
N LYS A 3 -4.51 -7.80 -24.31
CA LYS A 3 -3.77 -7.04 -23.29
C LYS A 3 -3.11 -5.80 -23.94
N PRO A 4 -3.06 -4.64 -23.27
CA PRO A 4 -2.32 -3.49 -23.77
C PRO A 4 -0.81 -3.79 -23.82
N PRO A 5 -0.03 -3.10 -24.66
CA PRO A 5 1.42 -3.17 -24.58
C PRO A 5 1.89 -2.59 -23.24
N ASN A 6 2.96 -3.14 -22.66
CA ASN A 6 3.63 -2.62 -21.46
C ASN A 6 2.67 -2.41 -20.28
N TYR A 7 2.39 -3.50 -19.57
CA TYR A 7 1.28 -3.51 -18.61
C TYR A 7 1.65 -4.08 -17.25
N GLU A 8 0.84 -3.75 -16.25
CA GLU A 8 0.86 -4.37 -14.94
C GLU A 8 -0.50 -4.98 -14.58
N ALA A 9 -0.47 -5.99 -13.70
CA ALA A 9 -1.65 -6.49 -13.01
C ALA A 9 -1.30 -6.84 -11.57
N VAL A 10 -2.22 -6.53 -10.65
CA VAL A 10 -2.04 -6.79 -9.22
C VAL A 10 -3.08 -7.79 -8.75
N ASN A 11 -2.66 -8.83 -8.01
CA ASN A 11 -3.55 -9.83 -7.41
C ASN A 11 -4.56 -10.46 -8.40
N LYS A 12 -4.12 -10.72 -9.64
CA LYS A 12 -4.94 -11.21 -10.76
C LYS A 12 -6.12 -10.30 -11.16
N GLY A 13 -6.07 -9.03 -10.75
CA GLY A 13 -7.03 -8.01 -11.14
C GLY A 13 -6.90 -7.57 -12.60
N ARG A 14 -7.62 -6.50 -12.95
CA ARG A 14 -7.60 -5.92 -14.29
C ARG A 14 -6.17 -5.52 -14.68
N THR A 15 -5.76 -5.89 -15.88
CA THR A 15 -4.54 -5.39 -16.49
C THR A 15 -4.65 -3.88 -16.80
N VAL A 16 -3.62 -3.13 -16.42
CA VAL A 16 -3.52 -1.68 -16.60
C VAL A 16 -2.23 -1.40 -17.37
N SER A 17 -2.28 -0.55 -18.41
CA SER A 17 -1.04 -0.14 -19.08
C SER A 17 -0.19 0.74 -18.14
N TYR A 18 1.13 0.79 -18.32
CA TYR A 18 1.96 1.65 -17.47
C TYR A 18 1.58 3.14 -17.59
N GLU A 19 1.15 3.58 -18.77
CA GLU A 19 0.66 4.95 -18.96
C GLU A 19 -0.63 5.21 -18.17
N GLU A 20 -1.55 4.26 -18.18
CA GLU A 20 -2.79 4.38 -17.40
C GLU A 20 -2.50 4.33 -15.89
N ALA A 21 -1.60 3.47 -15.43
CA ALA A 21 -1.20 3.39 -14.03
C ALA A 21 -0.59 4.71 -13.52
N LEU A 22 0.19 5.41 -14.36
CA LEU A 22 0.73 6.74 -14.05
C LEU A 22 -0.38 7.78 -13.89
N LYS A 23 -1.43 7.72 -14.72
CA LYS A 23 -2.58 8.64 -14.64
C LYS A 23 -3.48 8.36 -13.44
N LEU A 24 -3.71 7.08 -13.12
CA LEU A 24 -4.53 6.66 -11.98
C LEU A 24 -3.88 6.95 -10.63
N GLY A 25 -2.54 6.98 -10.60
CA GLY A 25 -1.74 6.99 -9.39
C GLY A 25 -1.41 5.57 -8.94
N ARG A 26 -0.14 5.34 -8.53
CA ARG A 26 0.37 4.00 -8.22
C ARG A 26 -0.41 3.31 -7.09
N PHE A 27 -0.76 4.03 -6.02
CA PHE A 27 -1.53 3.46 -4.91
C PHE A 27 -2.94 3.01 -5.35
N ASN A 28 -3.61 3.81 -6.17
CA ASN A 28 -4.92 3.45 -6.72
C ASN A 28 -4.86 2.21 -7.63
N SER A 29 -3.77 2.06 -8.41
CA SER A 29 -3.53 0.86 -9.21
C SER A 29 -3.28 -0.37 -8.33
N PHE A 30 -2.45 -0.24 -7.30
CA PHE A 30 -1.97 -1.37 -6.48
C PHE A 30 -2.92 -1.81 -5.35
N LEU A 31 -3.63 -0.89 -4.71
CA LEU A 31 -4.44 -1.18 -3.51
C LEU A 31 -5.92 -1.41 -3.84
N LYS A 32 -6.32 -1.25 -5.10
CA LYS A 32 -7.66 -1.59 -5.56
C LYS A 32 -7.89 -3.09 -5.40
N ASN A 33 -8.99 -3.43 -4.73
CA ASN A 33 -9.41 -4.81 -4.52
C ASN A 33 -10.91 -4.96 -4.91
N PRO A 34 -11.38 -6.18 -5.20
CA PRO A 34 -12.74 -6.43 -5.64
C PRO A 34 -13.74 -6.63 -4.47
N LEU A 35 -13.35 -6.33 -3.23
CA LEU A 35 -14.24 -6.52 -2.08
C LEU A 35 -15.44 -5.56 -2.17
N PRO A 36 -16.59 -5.93 -1.59
CA PRO A 36 -17.69 -5.00 -1.35
C PRO A 36 -17.21 -3.74 -0.62
N GLU A 37 -17.81 -2.59 -0.90
CA GLU A 37 -17.33 -1.28 -0.43
C GLU A 37 -17.16 -1.24 1.10
N GLU A 38 -18.07 -1.88 1.83
CA GLU A 38 -18.05 -1.97 3.30
C GLU A 38 -16.83 -2.71 3.87
N PHE A 39 -16.16 -3.53 3.06
CA PHE A 39 -14.96 -4.29 3.43
C PHE A 39 -13.67 -3.72 2.84
N GLN A 40 -13.75 -2.62 2.09
CA GLN A 40 -12.57 -1.98 1.51
C GLN A 40 -11.83 -1.13 2.54
N TYR A 41 -10.63 -1.55 2.92
CA TYR A 41 -9.72 -0.74 3.76
C TYR A 41 -9.27 0.55 3.05
N PHE A 42 -9.19 0.48 1.72
CA PHE A 42 -8.79 1.57 0.83
C PHE A 42 -9.84 1.72 -0.24
N LYS A 43 -10.31 2.95 -0.45
CA LYS A 43 -11.34 3.29 -1.42
C LYS A 43 -10.74 4.12 -2.55
N PRO A 44 -10.29 3.48 -3.66
CA PRO A 44 -9.60 4.19 -4.73
C PRO A 44 -10.42 5.32 -5.38
N GLN A 45 -11.75 5.23 -5.31
CA GLN A 45 -12.66 6.22 -5.91
C GLN A 45 -12.74 7.52 -5.10
N GLU A 46 -12.39 7.48 -3.82
CA GLU A 46 -12.35 8.65 -2.94
C GLU A 46 -10.94 9.31 -2.92
N GLU A 47 -9.97 8.74 -3.65
CA GLU A 47 -8.55 9.07 -3.54
C GLU A 47 -7.97 9.61 -4.84
N THR A 48 -7.15 10.63 -4.72
CA THR A 48 -6.31 11.15 -5.80
C THR A 48 -4.87 10.64 -5.65
N SER A 49 -4.08 10.72 -6.72
CA SER A 49 -2.64 10.40 -6.60
C SER A 49 -1.92 11.31 -5.60
N GLU A 50 -2.39 12.54 -5.41
CA GLU A 50 -1.79 13.48 -4.47
C GLU A 50 -2.19 13.17 -3.03
N SER A 51 -3.49 12.92 -2.76
CA SER A 51 -3.98 12.58 -1.41
C SER A 51 -3.32 11.32 -0.88
N THR A 52 -3.28 10.25 -1.68
CA THR A 52 -2.60 9.00 -1.29
C THR A 52 -1.12 9.21 -1.00
N HIS A 53 -0.42 9.98 -1.83
CA HIS A 53 1.00 10.24 -1.61
C HIS A 53 1.25 11.08 -0.36
N ASN A 54 0.38 12.06 -0.08
CA ASN A 54 0.43 12.85 1.15
C ASN A 54 0.12 12.00 2.38
N ASP A 55 -0.88 11.11 2.33
CA ASP A 55 -1.20 10.18 3.42
C ASP A 55 0.01 9.29 3.75
N PHE A 56 0.62 8.64 2.75
CA PHE A 56 1.76 7.75 2.97
C PHE A 56 3.02 8.50 3.43
N LYS A 57 3.29 9.71 2.91
CA LYS A 57 4.39 10.55 3.40
C LYS A 57 4.17 11.00 4.84
N THR A 58 2.93 11.31 5.19
CA THR A 58 2.57 11.75 6.53
C THR A 58 2.72 10.60 7.52
N CYS A 59 2.17 9.41 7.20
CA CYS A 59 2.21 8.28 8.13
C CYS A 59 3.61 7.63 8.24
N PHE A 60 4.40 7.68 7.16
CA PHE A 60 5.79 7.20 7.12
C PHE A 60 6.78 8.35 6.87
N PRO A 61 7.05 9.23 7.86
CA PRO A 61 7.91 10.40 7.69
C PRO A 61 9.37 10.05 7.36
N ARG A 62 9.83 8.85 7.76
CA ARG A 62 11.14 8.30 7.41
C ARG A 62 11.19 7.64 6.02
N GLY A 63 10.06 7.60 5.32
CA GLY A 63 9.88 6.92 4.05
C GLY A 63 9.26 5.52 4.19
N PHE A 64 8.77 5.03 3.06
CA PHE A 64 8.18 3.71 2.90
C PHE A 64 9.01 2.94 1.86
N ALA A 65 10.02 2.22 2.36
CA ALA A 65 11.03 1.58 1.54
C ALA A 65 10.47 0.39 0.74
N TRP A 66 11.07 0.11 -0.41
CA TRP A 66 10.84 -1.09 -1.20
C TRP A 66 12.18 -1.76 -1.48
N GLU A 67 12.24 -3.08 -1.32
CA GLU A 67 13.45 -3.85 -1.59
C GLU A 67 13.13 -5.20 -2.21
N VAL A 68 14.02 -5.66 -3.09
CA VAL A 68 14.04 -7.04 -3.57
C VAL A 68 14.77 -7.89 -2.54
N ILE A 69 14.10 -8.92 -2.05
CA ILE A 69 14.64 -9.85 -1.06
C ILE A 69 15.38 -10.99 -1.75
N GLU A 70 14.79 -11.54 -2.81
CA GLU A 70 15.33 -12.71 -3.51
C GLU A 70 14.85 -12.73 -4.96
N VAL A 71 15.70 -13.23 -5.87
CA VAL A 71 15.37 -13.42 -7.29
C VAL A 71 15.44 -14.90 -7.61
N TYR A 72 14.37 -15.45 -8.17
CA TYR A 72 14.19 -16.88 -8.40
C TYR A 72 14.39 -17.32 -9.85
N SER A 73 14.34 -16.39 -10.82
CA SER A 73 14.53 -16.73 -12.23
C SER A 73 15.23 -15.65 -13.02
N PRO A 74 15.97 -16.02 -14.09
CA PRO A 74 16.63 -15.06 -14.97
C PRO A 74 15.66 -14.44 -15.98
N PRO A 75 16.10 -13.41 -16.75
CA PRO A 75 15.37 -12.92 -17.91
C PRO A 75 15.10 -14.01 -18.96
N PRO A 76 14.08 -13.84 -19.84
CA PRO A 76 13.23 -12.66 -19.94
C PRO A 76 12.08 -12.64 -18.92
N LEU A 77 11.86 -13.69 -18.14
CA LEU A 77 10.76 -13.79 -17.17
C LEU A 77 11.31 -13.94 -15.75
N ILE A 78 11.41 -12.83 -15.05
CA ILE A 78 12.04 -12.72 -13.73
C ILE A 78 10.97 -12.84 -12.64
N ALA A 79 11.10 -13.83 -11.77
CA ALA A 79 10.31 -13.96 -10.56
C ALA A 79 11.16 -13.52 -9.36
N TYR A 80 10.59 -12.71 -8.47
CA TYR A 80 11.30 -12.20 -7.30
C TYR A 80 10.36 -12.03 -6.11
N LYS A 81 10.91 -12.13 -4.89
CA LYS A 81 10.26 -11.73 -3.65
C LYS A 81 10.67 -10.30 -3.30
N PHE A 82 9.73 -9.50 -2.85
CA PHE A 82 9.99 -8.13 -2.39
C PHE A 82 9.40 -7.90 -0.99
N ARG A 83 9.84 -6.80 -0.38
CA ARG A 83 9.28 -6.26 0.86
C ARG A 83 9.04 -4.76 0.71
N HIS A 84 7.92 -4.29 1.25
CA HIS A 84 7.69 -2.89 1.54
C HIS A 84 7.66 -2.70 3.06
N TRP A 85 8.25 -1.62 3.57
CA TRP A 85 8.25 -1.36 5.01
C TRP A 85 8.46 0.11 5.36
N GLY A 86 7.95 0.51 6.53
CA GLY A 86 8.13 1.84 7.10
C GLY A 86 7.65 1.90 8.54
N PHE A 87 8.07 2.91 9.30
CA PHE A 87 7.63 3.10 10.68
C PHE A 87 6.43 4.04 10.74
N PHE A 88 5.34 3.58 11.36
CA PHE A 88 4.08 4.31 11.44
C PHE A 88 4.13 5.37 12.55
N GLU A 89 4.68 6.54 12.21
CA GLU A 89 5.02 7.60 13.17
C GLU A 89 4.22 8.89 12.97
N GLY A 90 3.57 9.06 11.82
CA GLY A 90 2.55 10.08 11.63
C GLY A 90 1.15 9.48 11.51
N PRO A 91 0.09 10.29 11.59
CA PRO A 91 -1.28 9.80 11.47
C PRO A 91 -1.56 9.24 10.08
N TYR A 92 -2.44 8.23 10.01
CA TYR A 92 -3.03 7.75 8.77
C TYR A 92 -4.55 7.94 8.83
N LYS A 93 -5.07 8.92 8.09
CA LYS A 93 -6.48 9.34 8.17
C LYS A 93 -6.89 9.61 9.63
N SER A 94 -7.91 8.92 10.14
CA SER A 94 -8.38 9.03 11.53
C SER A 94 -7.64 8.12 12.52
N HIS A 95 -6.60 7.42 12.10
CA HIS A 95 -5.82 6.53 12.96
C HIS A 95 -4.52 7.17 13.44
N SER A 96 -4.32 7.15 14.75
CA SER A 96 -3.08 7.62 15.39
C SER A 96 -1.88 6.71 15.10
N PRO A 97 -0.66 7.26 15.00
CA PRO A 97 0.55 6.46 14.82
C PRO A 97 0.78 5.50 15.99
N THR A 98 1.27 4.30 15.70
CA THR A 98 1.63 3.30 16.73
C THR A 98 3.11 3.33 17.09
N GLY A 99 3.96 3.91 16.24
CA GLY A 99 5.43 3.84 16.35
C GLY A 99 6.02 2.50 15.92
N GLU A 100 5.19 1.52 15.56
CA GLU A 100 5.62 0.20 15.10
C GLU A 100 6.02 0.23 13.62
N MET A 101 6.83 -0.74 13.21
CA MET A 101 7.09 -0.98 11.79
C MET A 101 5.86 -1.65 11.15
N VAL A 102 5.38 -1.07 10.06
CA VAL A 102 4.42 -1.69 9.16
C VAL A 102 5.20 -2.23 7.97
N GLU A 103 5.06 -3.53 7.71
CA GLU A 103 5.70 -4.19 6.58
C GLU A 103 4.74 -5.16 5.91
N PHE A 104 4.94 -5.38 4.61
CA PHE A 104 4.28 -6.45 3.89
C PHE A 104 5.21 -7.06 2.86
N PHE A 105 4.97 -8.33 2.56
CA PHE A 105 5.73 -9.07 1.56
C PHE A 105 4.89 -9.37 0.34
N GLY A 106 5.57 -9.54 -0.78
CA GLY A 106 4.92 -9.98 -1.99
C GLY A 106 5.87 -10.65 -2.96
N MET A 107 5.30 -11.10 -4.07
CA MET A 107 6.02 -11.65 -5.21
C MET A 107 5.74 -10.83 -6.44
N GLY A 108 6.77 -10.61 -7.24
CA GLY A 108 6.67 -10.01 -8.56
C GLY A 108 7.06 -11.00 -9.64
N ILE A 109 6.40 -10.93 -10.78
CA ILE A 109 6.83 -11.54 -12.05
C ILE A 109 6.98 -10.39 -13.04
N LEU A 110 8.19 -10.20 -13.56
CA LEU A 110 8.52 -9.14 -14.51
C LEU A 110 9.06 -9.77 -15.79
N LYS A 111 8.34 -9.54 -16.89
CA LYS A 111 8.84 -9.85 -18.22
C LYS A 111 9.58 -8.64 -18.79
N VAL A 112 10.76 -8.87 -19.33
CA VAL A 112 11.61 -7.83 -19.96
C VAL A 112 11.96 -8.17 -21.39
N ASP A 113 12.14 -7.13 -22.21
CA ASP A 113 12.64 -7.24 -23.57
C ASP A 113 14.17 -7.44 -23.61
N SER A 114 14.73 -7.60 -24.81
CA SER A 114 16.19 -7.75 -25.01
C SER A 114 17.00 -6.50 -24.63
N SER A 115 16.34 -5.35 -24.42
CA SER A 115 16.92 -4.10 -23.95
C SER A 115 16.67 -3.88 -22.44
N TRP A 116 16.22 -4.91 -21.72
CA TRP A 116 15.89 -4.88 -20.29
C TRP A 116 14.74 -3.95 -19.89
N LYS A 117 13.87 -3.58 -20.84
CA LYS A 117 12.66 -2.80 -20.54
C LYS A 117 11.52 -3.72 -20.13
N ALA A 118 10.76 -3.28 -19.13
CA ALA A 118 9.56 -4.00 -18.68
C ALA A 118 8.49 -4.05 -19.79
N GLU A 119 8.01 -5.25 -20.09
CA GLU A 119 6.87 -5.49 -20.98
C GLU A 119 5.62 -5.89 -20.20
N GLU A 120 5.78 -6.71 -19.16
CA GLU A 120 4.67 -7.28 -18.40
C GLU A 120 5.06 -7.38 -16.93
N GLY A 121 4.25 -6.81 -16.04
CA GLY A 121 4.45 -6.86 -14.59
C GLY A 121 3.27 -7.54 -13.91
N HIS A 122 3.52 -8.50 -13.05
CA HIS A 122 2.52 -9.05 -12.15
C HIS A 122 3.01 -8.93 -10.73
N VAL A 123 2.17 -8.38 -9.85
CA VAL A 123 2.48 -8.24 -8.43
C VAL A 123 1.41 -8.97 -7.61
N PHE A 124 1.87 -9.74 -6.64
CA PHE A 124 1.03 -10.52 -5.73
C PHE A 124 1.42 -10.21 -4.29
N PHE A 125 0.46 -9.76 -3.49
CA PHE A 125 0.65 -9.48 -2.07
C PHE A 125 -0.71 -9.43 -1.36
N ASP A 126 -0.69 -9.49 -0.04
CA ASP A 126 -1.90 -9.30 0.76
C ASP A 126 -1.98 -7.82 1.24
N PRO A 127 -2.92 -7.00 0.74
CA PRO A 127 -3.10 -5.64 1.23
C PRO A 127 -3.46 -5.57 2.72
N ALA A 128 -4.02 -6.64 3.30
CA ALA A 128 -4.36 -6.68 4.71
C ALA A 128 -3.14 -6.63 5.62
N GLU A 129 -1.94 -7.06 5.16
CA GLU A 129 -0.70 -6.90 5.93
C GLU A 129 -0.37 -5.42 6.16
N LEU A 130 -0.52 -4.60 5.10
CA LEU A 130 -0.33 -3.14 5.19
C LEU A 130 -1.39 -2.48 6.08
N PHE A 131 -2.67 -2.74 5.79
CA PHE A 131 -3.78 -2.09 6.49
C PHE A 131 -3.95 -2.59 7.92
N GLY A 132 -3.56 -3.83 8.22
CA GLY A 132 -3.52 -4.35 9.58
C GLY A 132 -2.61 -3.52 10.49
N GLY A 133 -1.49 -3.01 9.95
CA GLY A 133 -0.62 -2.08 10.66
C GLY A 133 -1.21 -0.67 10.77
N LEU A 134 -1.69 -0.10 9.65
CA LEU A 134 -2.19 1.28 9.59
C LEU A 134 -3.48 1.53 10.38
N LEU A 135 -4.37 0.53 10.47
CA LEU A 135 -5.68 0.65 11.12
C LEU A 135 -5.66 0.24 12.61
N LYS A 136 -4.52 -0.26 13.11
CA LYS A 136 -4.32 -0.65 14.52
C LYS A 136 -4.31 0.55 15.48
N GLY A 137 -3.94 1.72 14.97
CA GLY A 137 -3.93 2.98 15.74
C GLY A 137 -5.31 3.33 16.30
N LYS A 138 -5.34 3.98 17.47
CA LYS A 138 -6.61 4.48 18.06
C LYS A 138 -7.27 5.46 17.09
N LYS A 139 -8.58 5.33 16.91
CA LYS A 139 -9.38 6.29 16.13
C LYS A 139 -9.47 7.61 16.88
N THR A 140 -9.19 8.71 16.20
CA THR A 140 -9.25 10.07 16.76
C THR A 140 -10.65 10.51 17.20
N GLY A 141 -11.69 9.73 16.89
CA GLY A 141 -13.07 9.94 17.37
C GLY A 141 -13.49 9.11 18.59
N ASP A 142 -12.65 8.19 19.08
CA ASP A 142 -12.96 7.33 20.24
C ASP A 142 -12.54 7.94 21.59
N SER A 143 -12.51 9.28 21.68
CA SER A 143 -12.47 9.99 22.95
C SER A 143 -13.80 9.83 23.69
N SER A 144 -14.10 8.60 24.12
CA SER A 144 -14.64 8.43 25.47
C SER A 144 -13.62 9.08 26.40
N ALA A 145 -13.95 10.28 26.84
CA ALA A 145 -13.22 10.98 27.87
C ALA A 145 -13.24 10.10 29.13
N SER A 146 -12.27 9.20 29.24
CA SER A 146 -11.86 8.63 30.52
C SER A 146 -11.17 9.77 31.27
N ALA A 147 -11.98 10.68 31.82
CA ALA A 147 -11.56 11.60 32.85
C ALA A 147 -10.85 10.77 33.92
N CYS A 148 -9.54 10.96 34.06
CA CYS A 148 -8.76 10.35 35.11
C CYS A 148 -9.29 10.93 36.44
N PRO A 149 -9.93 10.14 37.32
CA PRO A 149 -10.62 10.67 38.51
C PRO A 149 -9.65 11.09 39.63
N LEU A 150 -8.35 11.25 39.32
CA LEU A 150 -7.30 11.43 40.32
C LEU A 150 -6.99 12.91 40.66
N PHE A 151 -7.57 13.89 39.96
CA PHE A 151 -7.25 15.31 40.17
C PHE A 151 -8.35 16.17 40.82
N ASP A 152 -9.51 15.61 41.18
CA ASP A 152 -10.62 16.36 41.79
C ASP A 152 -10.63 16.36 43.34
N GLN A 153 -9.52 16.02 44.00
CA GLN A 153 -9.45 15.93 45.47
C GLN A 153 -8.41 16.85 46.12
N LEU A 154 -8.18 18.04 45.56
CA LEU A 154 -7.48 19.11 46.28
C LEU A 154 -8.37 20.35 46.34
N LYS A 155 -9.22 20.38 47.37
CA LYS A 155 -9.72 21.61 47.99
C LYS A 155 -8.74 22.06 49.07
#